data_AF-A0A0R3VZA0-F1
#
_entry.id   AF-A0A0R3VZA0-F1
#
_cell.length_a   1.000
_cell.length_b   1.000
_cell.length_c   1.000
_cell.angle_alpha   90.00
_cell.angle_beta   90.00
_cell.angle_gamma   90.00
#
_symmetry.space_group_name_H-M   'P 1'
#
loop_
_entity.id
_entity.type
_entity.pdbx_description
1 polymer ?
#
loop_
_entity_poly.entity_id
_entity_poly.type
_entity_poly.pdbx_seq_one_letter_code
_entity_poly.pdbx_strand_id
1 'polypeptide(L)'
;MVTLTKHMFKERMFQPDFELAPGYFIPQLSTVNQYLGYIHCLPSQESPESIHLHPNAEIAYSTQFSESMIASIQAITDLEVIQDIEGAADIYEALDATTGPTKESQVREICQSMLSTLPLPYDPFALSERLRALGSLKPIVIFLRQEIDCISKLLRVTKSVLTNLVDAIDGKIVLNESLRDALDAIHLSKVPATWLGVSLATCTADL
;
A
#
# COMPACT_ATOMS: atom_id res chain seq x y z
N MET A 1 -10.66 -22.87 8.62
CA MET A 1 -10.97 -23.70 9.82
C MET A 1 -11.39 -25.13 9.46
N VAL A 2 -12.47 -25.37 8.72
CA VAL A 2 -12.99 -26.73 8.45
C VAL A 2 -11.95 -27.69 7.85
N THR A 3 -11.11 -27.22 6.92
CA THR A 3 -10.05 -28.04 6.30
C THR A 3 -8.96 -28.44 7.30
N LEU A 4 -8.55 -27.51 8.18
CA LEU A 4 -7.55 -27.77 9.22
C LEU A 4 -8.08 -28.77 10.25
N THR A 5 -9.31 -28.57 10.72
CA THR A 5 -9.97 -29.50 11.65
C THR A 5 -10.11 -30.90 11.05
N LYS A 6 -10.52 -31.03 9.78
CA LYS A 6 -10.62 -32.33 9.09
C LYS A 6 -9.27 -32.99 8.86
N HIS A 7 -8.18 -32.22 8.73
CA HIS A 7 -6.85 -32.75 8.51
C HIS A 7 -6.22 -33.23 9.83
N MET A 8 -6.34 -32.42 10.89
CA MET A 8 -5.76 -32.69 12.20
C MET A 8 -6.53 -33.76 12.97
N PHE A 9 -7.88 -33.69 13.03
CA PHE A 9 -8.69 -34.61 13.81
C PHE A 9 -9.07 -35.85 13.00
N LYS A 10 -8.12 -36.77 12.83
CA LYS A 10 -8.31 -38.11 12.28
C LYS A 10 -7.85 -39.17 13.27
N GLU A 11 -8.32 -40.40 13.12
CA GLU A 11 -7.90 -41.54 13.98
C GLU A 11 -6.37 -41.75 13.96
N ARG A 12 -5.71 -41.38 12.85
CA ARG A 12 -4.25 -41.40 12.71
C ARG A 12 -3.52 -40.49 13.71
N MET A 13 -4.17 -39.46 14.26
CA MET A 13 -3.60 -38.56 15.28
C MET A 13 -3.15 -39.30 16.54
N PHE A 14 -3.77 -40.45 16.87
CA PHE A 14 -3.43 -41.23 18.05
C PHE A 14 -2.25 -42.19 17.83
N GLN A 15 -1.71 -42.26 16.60
CA GLN A 15 -0.54 -43.10 16.32
C GLN A 15 0.75 -42.38 16.71
N PRO A 16 1.76 -43.10 17.24
CA PRO A 16 3.04 -42.50 17.64
C PRO A 16 3.83 -41.91 16.47
N ASP A 17 3.56 -42.36 15.24
CA ASP A 17 4.20 -41.89 14.01
C ASP A 17 3.48 -40.69 13.36
N PHE A 18 2.50 -40.10 14.04
CA PHE A 18 1.76 -38.96 13.49
C PHE A 18 2.51 -37.65 13.72
N GLU A 19 2.90 -37.03 12.61
CA GLU A 19 3.48 -35.69 12.57
C GLU A 19 2.36 -34.65 12.43
N LEU A 20 2.28 -33.75 13.40
CA LEU A 20 1.39 -32.57 13.37
C LEU A 20 1.89 -31.57 12.30
N ALA A 21 3.20 -31.44 12.21
CA ALA A 21 3.92 -30.68 11.21
C ALA A 21 5.32 -31.30 11.06
N PRO A 22 6.10 -30.96 10.02
CA PRO A 22 7.43 -31.53 9.83
C PRO A 22 8.30 -31.35 11.09
N GLY A 23 8.67 -32.45 11.75
CA GLY A 23 9.46 -32.44 12.98
C GLY A 23 8.69 -32.24 14.30
N TYR A 24 7.36 -32.10 14.26
CA TYR A 24 6.49 -31.99 15.44
C TYR A 24 5.64 -33.24 15.61
N PHE A 25 5.97 -34.07 16.60
CA PHE A 25 5.24 -35.30 16.93
C PHE A 25 4.31 -35.08 18.12
N ILE A 26 3.25 -35.87 18.23
CA ILE A 26 2.37 -35.87 19.40
C ILE A 26 2.91 -36.86 20.45
N PRO A 27 3.51 -36.40 21.57
CA PRO A 27 4.05 -37.31 22.56
C PRO A 27 2.92 -37.95 23.38
N GLN A 28 3.03 -39.25 23.63
CA GLN A 28 2.12 -39.97 24.54
C GLN A 28 2.74 -40.03 25.94
N LEU A 29 2.40 -39.06 26.77
CA LEU A 29 2.93 -38.90 28.12
C LEU A 29 1.78 -38.99 29.13
N SER A 30 2.07 -39.48 30.33
CA SER A 30 1.02 -39.74 31.33
C SER A 30 0.78 -38.58 32.30
N THR A 31 1.73 -37.65 32.38
CA THR A 31 1.75 -36.59 33.39
C THR A 31 1.94 -35.23 32.75
N VAL A 32 1.22 -34.21 33.22
CA VAL A 32 1.29 -32.82 32.73
C VAL A 32 2.72 -32.27 32.73
N ASN A 33 3.51 -32.55 33.78
CA ASN A 33 4.90 -32.10 33.87
C ASN A 33 5.80 -32.66 32.75
N GLN A 34 5.50 -33.85 32.24
CA GLN A 34 6.24 -34.42 31.11
C GLN A 34 5.89 -33.69 29.81
N TYR A 35 4.62 -33.33 29.61
CA TYR A 35 4.20 -32.49 28.47
C TYR A 35 4.84 -31.11 28.52
N LEU A 36 4.88 -30.46 29.68
CA LEU A 36 5.56 -29.17 29.85
C LEU A 36 7.05 -29.28 29.54
N GLY A 37 7.71 -30.33 30.05
CA GLY A 37 9.11 -30.63 29.72
C GLY A 37 9.34 -30.76 28.22
N TYR A 38 8.46 -31.44 27.50
CA TYR A 38 8.54 -31.58 26.04
C TYR A 38 8.35 -30.25 25.31
N ILE A 39 7.37 -29.44 25.72
CA ILE A 39 7.14 -28.10 25.13
C ILE A 39 8.37 -27.21 25.32
N HIS A 40 9.05 -27.28 26.46
CA HIS A 40 10.30 -26.54 26.69
C HIS A 40 11.49 -27.03 25.87
N CYS A 41 11.43 -28.24 25.30
CA CYS A 41 12.45 -28.76 24.39
C CYS A 41 12.23 -28.32 22.93
N LEU A 42 11.08 -27.74 22.60
CA LEU A 42 10.79 -27.24 21.25
C LEU A 42 11.57 -25.96 20.94
N PRO A 43 11.94 -25.73 19.67
CA PRO A 43 12.66 -24.52 19.27
C PRO A 43 11.79 -23.27 19.49
N SER A 44 12.39 -22.20 20.03
CA SER A 44 11.70 -20.92 20.23
C SER A 44 11.35 -20.20 18.92
N GLN A 45 12.03 -20.55 17.82
CA GLN A 45 11.69 -20.07 16.48
C GLN A 45 11.02 -21.19 15.71
N GLU A 46 9.75 -20.99 15.40
CA GLU A 46 8.96 -21.91 14.61
C GLU A 46 9.03 -21.54 13.12
N SER A 47 9.08 -22.54 12.24
CA SER A 47 8.98 -22.33 10.80
C SER A 47 7.50 -22.16 10.39
N PRO A 48 7.17 -21.44 9.30
CA PRO A 48 5.78 -21.31 8.84
C PRO A 48 5.10 -22.65 8.53
N GLU A 49 5.88 -23.67 8.23
CA GLU A 49 5.37 -25.03 7.97
C GLU A 49 4.77 -25.67 9.23
N SER A 50 5.20 -25.26 10.44
CA SER A 50 4.61 -25.69 11.72
C SER A 50 3.12 -25.35 11.83
N ILE A 51 2.73 -24.21 11.24
CA ILE A 51 1.36 -23.72 11.17
C ILE A 51 0.69 -24.00 9.82
N HIS A 52 1.27 -24.91 9.03
CA HIS A 52 0.77 -25.32 7.70
C HIS A 52 0.74 -24.19 6.66
N LEU A 53 1.61 -23.19 6.81
CA LEU A 53 1.81 -22.14 5.81
C LEU A 53 3.00 -22.46 4.90
N HIS A 54 2.97 -21.91 3.70
CA HIS A 54 4.09 -21.99 2.77
C HIS A 54 5.28 -21.17 3.32
N PRO A 55 6.55 -21.57 3.12
CA PRO A 55 7.73 -20.83 3.58
C PRO A 55 7.77 -19.35 3.16
N ASN A 56 7.15 -19.00 2.03
CA ASN A 56 6.99 -17.62 1.58
C ASN A 56 6.22 -16.72 2.57
N ALA A 57 5.45 -17.30 3.50
CA ALA A 57 4.80 -16.54 4.56
C ALA A 57 5.83 -15.87 5.49
N GLU A 58 6.97 -16.52 5.76
CA GLU A 58 8.07 -15.91 6.53
C GLU A 58 8.66 -14.71 5.78
N ILE A 59 8.87 -14.87 4.47
CA ILE A 59 9.40 -13.81 3.61
C ILE A 59 8.43 -12.63 3.63
N ALA A 60 7.13 -12.87 3.41
CA ALA A 60 6.11 -11.82 3.43
C ALA A 60 6.05 -11.10 4.79
N TYR A 61 6.09 -11.85 5.89
CA TYR A 61 6.13 -11.28 7.24
C TYR A 61 7.38 -10.43 7.45
N SER A 62 8.55 -10.95 7.11
CA SER A 62 9.84 -10.24 7.26
C SER A 62 9.91 -8.97 6.41
N THR A 63 9.39 -9.02 5.18
CA THR A 63 9.24 -7.85 4.31
C THR A 63 8.32 -6.81 4.96
N GLN A 64 7.12 -7.20 5.39
CA GLN A 64 6.17 -6.30 6.04
C GLN A 64 6.74 -5.69 7.34
N PHE A 65 7.43 -6.50 8.14
CA PHE A 65 8.07 -6.06 9.37
C PHE A 65 9.19 -5.04 9.06
N SER A 66 10.02 -5.32 8.05
CA SER A 66 11.07 -4.41 7.61
C SER A 66 10.50 -3.09 7.09
N GLU A 67 9.44 -3.14 6.27
CA GLU A 67 8.71 -1.96 5.80
C GLU A 67 8.16 -1.14 6.97
N SER A 68 7.54 -1.79 7.98
CA SER A 68 7.03 -1.12 9.18
C SER A 68 8.15 -0.49 10.01
N MET A 69 9.30 -1.15 10.13
CA MET A 69 10.46 -0.58 10.83
C MET A 69 10.99 0.65 10.10
N ILE A 70 11.18 0.57 8.78
CA ILE A 70 11.64 1.70 7.96
C ILE A 70 10.65 2.87 8.05
N ALA A 71 9.34 2.60 7.96
CA ALA A 71 8.31 3.62 8.11
C ALA A 71 8.35 4.27 9.51
N SER A 72 8.64 3.51 10.56
CA SER A 72 8.76 4.04 11.92
C SER A 72 10.00 4.93 12.08
N ILE A 73 11.13 4.52 11.49
CA ILE A 73 12.37 5.32 11.48
C ILE A 73 12.13 6.63 10.73
N GLN A 74 11.51 6.57 9.54
CA GLN A 74 11.19 7.75 8.75
C GLN A 74 10.28 8.72 9.52
N ALA A 75 9.26 8.21 10.21
CA ALA A 75 8.38 9.04 11.03
C ALA A 75 9.13 9.74 12.17
N ILE A 76 10.12 9.08 12.79
CA ILE A 76 10.94 9.69 13.84
C ILE A 76 11.84 10.79 13.26
N THR A 77 12.50 10.53 12.14
CA THR A 77 13.38 11.53 11.50
C THR A 77 12.62 12.76 11.01
N ASP A 78 11.41 12.57 10.49
CA ASP A 78 10.56 13.69 10.05
C ASP A 78 10.10 14.56 11.23
N LEU A 79 9.85 13.96 12.40
CA LEU A 79 9.51 14.69 13.63
C LEU A 79 10.71 15.46 14.23
N GLU A 80 11.92 14.91 14.15
CA GLU A 80 13.14 15.56 14.66
C GLU A 80 13.49 16.81 13.83
N VAL A 81 13.27 16.77 12.51
CA VAL A 81 13.40 17.95 11.63
C VAL A 81 12.36 19.03 11.96
N ILE A 82 11.15 18.66 12.38
CA ILE A 82 10.11 19.62 12.77
C ILE A 82 10.46 20.30 14.11
N GLN A 83 11.05 19.59 15.06
CA GLN A 83 11.43 20.14 16.37
C GLN A 83 12.58 21.15 16.31
N ASP A 84 13.54 20.98 15.38
CA ASP A 84 14.60 21.97 15.16
C ASP A 84 14.10 23.28 14.50
N ILE A 85 12.86 23.30 13.99
CA ILE A 85 12.24 24.48 13.34
C ILE A 85 11.30 25.25 14.28
N GLU A 86 10.83 24.65 15.39
CA GLU A 86 9.91 25.30 16.33
C GLU A 86 10.50 26.52 17.08
N GLY A 87 11.78 26.82 16.88
CA GLY A 87 12.42 28.06 17.34
C GLY A 87 12.21 29.30 16.46
N ALA A 88 11.52 29.20 15.31
CA ALA A 88 11.46 30.30 14.33
C ALA A 88 10.03 30.60 13.84
N ALA A 89 9.19 31.12 14.72
CA ALA A 89 7.85 31.60 14.38
C ALA A 89 7.83 32.89 13.53
N ASP A 90 8.99 33.52 13.26
CA ASP A 90 9.07 34.83 12.60
C ASP A 90 9.66 34.80 11.17
N ILE A 91 9.75 33.64 10.52
CA ILE A 91 10.33 33.52 9.17
C ILE A 91 9.33 33.01 8.13
N TYR A 92 8.20 33.71 7.98
CA TYR A 92 7.40 33.60 6.76
C TYR A 92 7.87 34.56 5.63
N GLU A 93 8.94 35.34 5.85
CA GLU A 93 9.39 36.35 4.87
C GLU A 93 10.90 36.29 4.50
N ALA A 94 11.68 35.31 4.97
CA ALA A 94 13.14 35.31 4.74
C ALA A 94 13.78 33.92 4.56
N LEU A 95 13.12 32.99 3.86
CA LEU A 95 13.77 31.76 3.39
C LEU A 95 14.01 31.81 1.87
N ASP A 96 14.76 32.82 1.44
CA ASP A 96 15.43 32.82 0.13
C ASP A 96 16.91 32.45 0.33
N ALA A 97 17.33 31.40 -0.39
CA ALA A 97 18.69 31.17 -0.87
C ALA A 97 19.78 30.40 -0.07
N THR A 98 19.56 29.76 1.09
CA THR A 98 20.70 29.08 1.79
C THR A 98 20.52 27.64 2.28
N THR A 99 19.42 26.94 1.99
CA THR A 99 19.23 25.55 2.46
C THR A 99 18.67 24.64 1.37
N GLY A 100 19.53 24.18 0.46
CA GLY A 100 19.19 23.14 -0.53
C GLY A 100 17.97 23.46 -1.43
N PRO A 101 17.57 22.54 -2.31
CA PRO A 101 16.26 22.65 -2.95
C PRO A 101 15.19 22.43 -1.88
N THR A 102 14.36 23.45 -1.64
CA THR A 102 13.22 23.37 -0.72
C THR A 102 12.31 22.20 -1.09
N LYS A 103 11.61 21.63 -0.11
CA LYS A 103 10.67 20.51 -0.28
C LYS A 103 9.70 20.76 -1.44
N GLU A 104 9.23 21.99 -1.55
CA GLU A 104 8.32 22.49 -2.57
C GLU A 104 8.96 22.50 -3.97
N SER A 105 10.23 22.90 -4.08
CA SER A 105 10.96 22.92 -5.34
C SER A 105 11.15 21.50 -5.91
N GLN A 106 11.50 20.54 -5.05
CA GLN A 106 11.63 19.13 -5.44
C GLN A 106 10.29 18.55 -5.89
N VAL A 107 9.23 18.78 -5.10
CA VAL A 107 7.87 18.32 -5.45
C VAL A 107 7.40 18.96 -6.75
N ARG A 108 7.73 20.22 -7.02
CA ARG A 108 7.40 20.91 -8.28
C ARG A 108 8.02 20.22 -9.48
N GLU A 109 9.31 19.89 -9.43
CA GLU A 109 10.00 19.18 -10.52
C GLU A 109 9.37 17.80 -10.77
N ILE A 110 9.10 17.05 -9.70
CA ILE A 110 8.42 15.75 -9.78
C ILE A 110 7.03 15.90 -10.43
N CYS A 111 6.25 16.90 -10.00
CA CYS A 111 4.92 17.16 -10.58
C CYS A 111 4.99 17.53 -12.06
N GLN A 112 5.97 18.34 -12.47
CA GLN A 112 6.15 18.71 -13.87
C GLN A 112 6.58 17.51 -14.73
N SER A 113 7.45 16.65 -14.22
CA SER A 113 7.84 15.38 -14.84
C SER A 113 6.66 14.43 -14.99
N MET A 114 5.81 14.32 -13.95
CA MET A 114 4.58 13.53 -14.01
C MET A 114 3.60 14.11 -15.03
N LEU A 115 3.39 15.43 -15.03
CA LEU A 115 2.49 16.12 -15.97
C LEU A 115 2.91 15.94 -17.44
N SER A 116 4.21 15.92 -17.73
CA SER A 116 4.72 15.70 -19.09
C SER A 116 4.61 14.25 -19.55
N THR A 117 4.60 13.31 -18.61
CA THR A 117 4.48 11.86 -18.88
C THR A 117 3.02 11.40 -18.99
N LEU A 118 2.05 12.20 -18.49
CA LEU A 118 0.64 11.81 -18.51
C LEU A 118 0.10 11.67 -19.95
N PRO A 119 -0.54 10.54 -20.29
CA PRO A 119 -1.20 10.39 -21.58
C PRO A 119 -2.39 11.34 -21.71
N LEU A 120 -2.69 11.69 -22.96
CA LEU A 120 -3.86 12.53 -23.28
C LEU A 120 -5.16 11.82 -22.86
N PRO A 121 -6.15 12.57 -22.36
CA PRO A 121 -7.46 12.00 -22.05
C PRO A 121 -8.10 11.41 -23.31
N TYR A 122 -8.84 10.31 -23.15
CA TYR A 122 -9.56 9.68 -24.25
C TYR A 122 -10.61 10.64 -24.81
N ASP A 123 -10.68 10.75 -26.14
CA ASP A 123 -11.78 11.45 -26.81
C ASP A 123 -13.06 10.60 -26.68
N PRO A 124 -14.11 11.09 -25.99
CA PRO A 124 -15.34 10.35 -25.78
C PRO A 124 -16.04 9.99 -27.10
N PHE A 125 -15.89 10.81 -28.14
CA PHE A 125 -16.53 10.56 -29.43
C PHE A 125 -15.86 9.39 -30.17
N ALA A 126 -14.54 9.44 -30.37
CA ALA A 126 -13.78 8.36 -30.99
C ALA A 126 -13.89 7.04 -30.19
N LEU A 127 -13.97 7.11 -28.86
CA LEU A 127 -14.14 5.95 -27.99
C LEU A 127 -15.50 5.28 -28.22
N SER A 128 -16.58 6.05 -28.22
CA SER A 128 -17.94 5.52 -28.42
C SER A 128 -18.11 4.85 -29.78
N GLU A 129 -17.52 5.45 -30.83
CA GLU A 129 -17.53 4.87 -32.18
C GLU A 129 -16.78 3.54 -32.25
N ARG A 130 -15.59 3.46 -31.64
CA ARG A 130 -14.78 2.23 -31.58
C ARG A 130 -15.45 1.13 -30.75
N LEU A 131 -16.06 1.47 -29.61
CA LEU A 131 -16.79 0.52 -28.78
C LEU A 131 -18.04 -0.02 -29.50
N ARG A 132 -18.72 0.83 -30.29
CA ARG A 132 -19.84 0.40 -31.14
C ARG A 132 -19.39 -0.57 -32.24
N ALA A 133 -18.25 -0.31 -32.87
CA ALA A 133 -17.68 -1.19 -33.91
C ALA A 133 -17.30 -2.59 -33.38
N LEU A 134 -16.89 -2.69 -32.11
CA LEU A 134 -16.49 -3.95 -31.47
C LEU A 134 -17.67 -4.83 -31.01
N GLY A 135 -18.87 -4.25 -30.94
CA GLY A 135 -20.10 -4.90 -30.48
C GLY A 135 -20.42 -4.55 -29.03
N SER A 136 -21.25 -3.52 -28.84
CA SER A 136 -21.54 -2.87 -27.55
C SER A 136 -22.16 -3.77 -26.46
N LEU A 137 -22.76 -4.89 -26.85
CA LEU A 137 -23.42 -5.84 -25.93
C LEU A 137 -22.54 -7.02 -25.52
N LYS A 138 -21.30 -7.11 -26.02
CA LYS A 138 -20.38 -8.17 -25.61
C LYS A 138 -19.87 -7.88 -24.19
N PRO A 139 -19.86 -8.86 -23.26
CA PRO A 139 -19.39 -8.66 -21.89
C PRO A 139 -18.01 -8.01 -21.80
N ILE A 140 -17.07 -8.43 -22.66
CA ILE A 140 -15.72 -7.85 -22.71
C ILE A 140 -15.70 -6.36 -23.09
N VAL A 141 -16.63 -5.92 -23.94
CA VAL A 141 -16.73 -4.51 -24.37
C VAL A 141 -17.36 -3.66 -23.27
N ILE A 142 -18.26 -4.25 -22.46
CA ILE A 142 -18.84 -3.59 -21.29
C ILE A 142 -17.78 -3.35 -20.21
N PHE A 143 -16.98 -4.38 -19.88
CA PHE A 143 -15.85 -4.24 -18.97
C PHE A 143 -14.83 -3.22 -19.49
N LEU A 144 -14.46 -3.31 -20.77
CA LEU A 144 -13.54 -2.35 -21.37
C LEU A 144 -14.03 -0.90 -21.25
N ARG A 145 -15.33 -0.67 -21.43
CA ARG A 145 -15.92 0.67 -21.25
C ARG A 145 -15.77 1.15 -19.79
N GLN A 146 -16.12 0.31 -18.82
CA GLN A 146 -16.00 0.64 -17.40
C GLN A 146 -14.54 0.94 -16.99
N GLU A 147 -13.60 0.11 -17.45
CA GLU A 147 -12.17 0.31 -17.20
C GLU A 147 -11.67 1.64 -17.80
N ILE A 148 -12.08 1.96 -19.02
CA ILE A 148 -11.70 3.23 -19.66
C ILE A 148 -12.30 4.42 -18.93
N ASP A 149 -13.56 4.33 -18.48
CA ASP A 149 -14.21 5.39 -17.70
C ASP A 149 -13.51 5.61 -16.35
N CYS A 150 -13.14 4.51 -15.67
CA CYS A 150 -12.36 4.53 -14.43
C CYS A 150 -11.00 5.21 -14.63
N ILE A 151 -10.21 4.74 -15.60
CA ILE A 151 -8.89 5.29 -15.92
C ILE A 151 -9.00 6.76 -16.32
N SER A 152 -10.00 7.13 -17.13
CA SER A 152 -10.22 8.52 -17.56
C SER A 152 -10.54 9.44 -16.39
N LYS A 153 -11.35 8.97 -15.43
CA LYS A 153 -11.64 9.71 -14.19
C LYS A 153 -10.38 9.89 -13.35
N LEU A 154 -9.61 8.82 -13.15
CA LEU A 154 -8.35 8.86 -12.41
C LEU A 154 -7.37 9.86 -13.05
N LEU A 155 -7.14 9.79 -14.36
CA LEU A 155 -6.28 10.72 -15.10
C LEU A 155 -6.70 12.18 -14.93
N ARG A 156 -8.00 12.47 -14.97
CA ARG A 156 -8.52 13.83 -14.76
C ARG A 156 -8.22 14.33 -13.35
N VAL A 157 -8.44 13.49 -12.34
CA VAL A 157 -8.17 13.84 -10.94
C VAL A 157 -6.67 14.02 -10.71
N THR A 158 -5.83 13.10 -11.18
CA THR A 158 -4.37 13.20 -11.10
C THR A 158 -3.87 14.49 -11.74
N LYS A 159 -4.31 14.80 -12.97
CA LYS A 159 -3.93 16.04 -13.65
C LYS A 159 -4.36 17.28 -12.86
N SER A 160 -5.59 17.30 -12.35
CA SER A 160 -6.09 18.42 -11.55
C SER A 160 -5.27 18.61 -10.27
N VAL A 161 -4.93 17.53 -9.56
CA VAL A 161 -4.14 17.60 -8.32
C VAL A 161 -2.74 18.10 -8.61
N LEU A 162 -2.07 17.57 -9.64
CA LEU A 162 -0.71 18.00 -10.01
C LEU A 162 -0.67 19.48 -10.46
N THR A 163 -1.63 19.92 -11.28
CA THR A 163 -1.70 21.33 -11.69
C THR A 163 -1.98 22.26 -10.50
N ASN A 164 -2.97 21.92 -9.66
CA ASN A 164 -3.29 22.71 -8.47
C ASN A 164 -2.13 22.76 -7.48
N LEU A 165 -1.34 21.69 -7.37
CA LEU A 165 -0.17 21.63 -6.51
C LEU A 165 0.96 22.55 -7.02
N VAL A 166 1.23 22.53 -8.34
CA VAL A 166 2.20 23.47 -8.95
C VAL A 166 1.74 24.92 -8.79
N ASP A 167 0.46 25.21 -9.02
CA ASP A 167 -0.08 26.56 -8.85
C ASP A 167 -0.12 27.02 -7.39
N ALA A 168 -0.29 26.10 -6.43
CA ALA A 168 -0.19 26.40 -5.02
C ALA A 168 1.25 26.72 -4.59
N ILE A 169 2.23 25.98 -5.12
CA ILE A 169 3.67 26.25 -4.90
C ILE A 169 4.07 27.59 -5.52
N ASP A 170 3.54 27.93 -6.70
CA ASP A 170 3.73 29.23 -7.35
C ASP A 170 2.96 30.38 -6.64
N GLY A 171 2.20 30.10 -5.57
CA GLY A 171 1.44 31.09 -4.80
C GLY A 171 0.16 31.61 -5.48
N LYS A 172 -0.32 30.96 -6.55
CA LYS A 172 -1.54 31.36 -7.29
C LYS A 172 -2.82 30.84 -6.65
N ILE A 173 -2.74 29.72 -5.93
CA ILE A 173 -3.88 29.06 -5.27
C ILE A 173 -3.53 28.81 -3.81
N VAL A 174 -4.53 28.92 -2.92
CA VAL A 174 -4.35 28.59 -1.49
C VAL A 174 -4.17 27.09 -1.30
N LEU A 175 -3.11 26.70 -0.59
CA LEU A 175 -2.84 25.31 -0.23
C LEU A 175 -3.89 24.82 0.78
N ASN A 176 -4.83 23.99 0.32
CA ASN A 176 -5.80 23.32 1.18
C ASN A 176 -5.20 22.06 1.84
N GLU A 177 -5.89 21.50 2.83
CA GLU A 177 -5.46 20.28 3.56
C GLU A 177 -5.18 19.11 2.60
N SER A 178 -6.08 18.86 1.64
CA SER A 178 -5.93 17.79 0.66
C SER A 178 -4.71 17.97 -0.26
N LEU A 179 -4.31 19.19 -0.60
CA LEU A 179 -3.13 19.49 -1.40
C LEU A 179 -1.86 19.42 -0.56
N ARG A 180 -1.93 19.76 0.73
CA ARG A 180 -0.82 19.58 1.68
C ARG A 180 -0.51 18.09 1.86
N ASP A 181 -1.52 17.26 2.07
CA ASP A 181 -1.37 15.81 2.14
C ASP A 181 -0.80 15.23 0.84
N ALA A 182 -1.21 15.76 -0.32
CA ALA A 182 -0.68 15.34 -1.60
C ALA A 182 0.78 15.77 -1.79
N LEU A 183 1.16 16.97 -1.33
CA LEU A 183 2.54 17.47 -1.34
C LEU A 183 3.43 16.55 -0.51
N ASP A 184 3.01 16.23 0.70
CA ASP A 184 3.73 15.36 1.63
C ASP A 184 3.82 13.93 1.07
N ALA A 185 2.74 13.39 0.53
CA ALA A 185 2.74 12.08 -0.11
C ALA A 185 3.73 12.01 -1.27
N ILE A 186 3.74 13.00 -2.17
CA ILE A 186 4.67 13.03 -3.31
C ILE A 186 6.11 13.17 -2.85
N HIS A 187 6.38 14.01 -1.84
CA HIS A 187 7.71 14.14 -1.26
C HIS A 187 8.22 12.82 -0.66
N LEU A 188 7.35 12.08 0.04
CA LEU A 188 7.67 10.79 0.65
C LEU A 188 7.56 9.61 -0.34
N SER A 189 7.38 9.87 -1.64
CA SER A 189 7.19 8.85 -2.69
C SER A 189 6.01 7.89 -2.43
N LYS A 190 4.96 8.38 -1.75
CA LYS A 190 3.70 7.69 -1.48
C LYS A 190 2.61 8.13 -2.45
N VAL A 191 1.60 7.28 -2.62
CA VAL A 191 0.42 7.60 -3.44
C VAL A 191 -0.53 8.51 -2.64
N PRO A 192 -0.90 9.71 -3.16
CA PRO A 192 -1.90 10.57 -2.54
C PRO A 192 -3.23 9.86 -2.29
N ALA A 193 -3.84 10.10 -1.12
CA ALA A 193 -5.11 9.50 -0.74
C ALA A 193 -6.26 9.84 -1.71
N THR A 194 -6.22 11.02 -2.32
CA THR A 194 -7.20 11.46 -3.34
C THR A 194 -7.21 10.55 -4.58
N TRP A 195 -6.07 9.96 -4.94
CA TRP A 195 -5.98 9.03 -6.07
C TRP A 195 -6.51 7.65 -5.69
N LEU A 196 -6.24 7.19 -4.47
CA LEU A 196 -6.72 5.90 -3.93
C LEU A 196 -8.25 5.87 -3.81
N GLY A 197 -8.87 6.98 -3.40
CA GLY A 197 -10.33 7.07 -3.32
C GLY A 197 -11.02 6.92 -4.67
N VAL A 198 -10.37 7.34 -5.76
CA VAL A 198 -10.92 7.21 -7.11
C VAL A 198 -10.73 5.79 -7.66
N SER A 199 -9.58 5.15 -7.39
CA SER A 199 -9.30 3.80 -7.89
C SER A 199 -10.11 2.71 -7.17
N LEU A 200 -10.43 2.89 -5.89
CA LEU A 200 -11.16 1.89 -5.10
C LEU A 200 -12.68 1.98 -5.27
N ALA A 201 -13.22 3.19 -5.39
CA ALA A 201 -14.67 3.42 -5.51
C ALA A 201 -15.23 2.92 -6.85
N THR A 202 -14.45 2.95 -7.92
CA THR A 202 -14.89 2.48 -9.25
C THR A 202 -14.85 0.96 -9.41
N CYS A 203 -14.02 0.25 -8.65
CA CYS A 203 -14.00 -1.23 -8.66
C CYS A 203 -15.17 -1.86 -7.90
N THR A 204 -15.87 -1.09 -7.05
CA THR A 204 -16.87 -1.62 -6.11
C THR A 204 -18.29 -1.06 -6.31
N ALA A 205 -18.48 -0.06 -7.17
CA ALA A 205 -19.76 0.64 -7.29
C ALA A 205 -20.81 -0.02 -8.22
N ASP A 206 -20.45 -1.05 -9.00
CA ASP A 206 -21.36 -1.68 -9.98
C ASP A 206 -21.48 -3.22 -9.81
N LEU A 207 -21.54 -3.71 -8.56
CA LEU A 207 -21.93 -5.09 -8.23
C LEU A 207 -23.12 -5.11 -7.27
#